data_AF-A0A7H1J1U3-F1
#
_entry.id   AF-A0A7H1J1U3-F1
#
_cell.length_a   1.000
_cell.length_b   1.000
_cell.length_c   1.000
_cell.angle_alpha   90.00
_cell.angle_beta   90.00
_cell.angle_gamma   90.00
#
_symmetry.space_group_name_H-M   'P 1'
#
loop_
_entity.id
_entity.type
_entity.pdbx_description
1 polymer ?
#
loop_
_entity_poly.entity_id
_entity_poly.type
_entity_poly.pdbx_seq_one_letter_code
_entity_poly.pdbx_strand_id
1 'polypeptide(L)'
;MIDKSPSGLNEWLHFLKNKKFPVQAVSLARLKTQIKRTDDTLDGMQANIASDPLLAFAILNEANRIVPNKNSEIKTPFHAAAMVGMKGIEKLLPQFAPYNLNTKEKPAPLIAFLSEIQISYEAATIAKHWAIEKLTSHEDDIFWITLFRDSARWLLWFYAYPTMTVIEQKIQQGEKASQAELNTLGCRIDELTVHLCTHWHTPNKVIESFLTKHIPNAKELQTLAHLAHHPDELPGFAEDKRLTILINNPLIFSYCANKVAHEANRMKWDSKNLPFFYRIVATIMHRRIGEIIQMAHLASTEAATLFNKGGKVSLAQQLLDPNLYNRKAKPPTKPSLPLSPLAELKIALMKPNSQGTKQKANLALKTILKAIPNAQHSILFRHSDNKVSPLYQSGYNIEIIKAIKWNAPSGVFKKLSQKKSASHLAGAKLNKIVNELPHKSDQIIDKNSHLMLASTQSSANEMVIFWLETRTKFSENDYNTLKKIVSLISHTTL
;
A
#
# COMPACT_ATOMS: atom_id res chain seq x y z
N MET A 1 -16.26 -9.70 -14.77
CA MET A 1 -14.98 -9.41 -15.45
C MET A 1 -14.01 -8.94 -14.37
N ILE A 2 -12.85 -9.56 -14.25
CA ILE A 2 -11.79 -9.08 -13.35
C ILE A 2 -11.15 -7.91 -14.10
N ASP A 3 -11.58 -6.69 -13.80
CA ASP A 3 -10.94 -5.51 -14.38
C ASP A 3 -9.46 -5.53 -13.97
N LYS A 4 -8.60 -5.62 -14.98
CA LYS A 4 -7.16 -5.52 -14.83
C LYS A 4 -6.87 -4.16 -14.17
N SER A 5 -6.18 -4.15 -13.03
CA SER A 5 -5.77 -2.89 -12.39
C SER A 5 -4.97 -2.04 -13.39
N PRO A 6 -5.21 -0.70 -13.44
CA PRO A 6 -4.45 0.19 -14.30
C PRO A 6 -2.94 0.06 -14.06
N SER A 7 -2.14 0.21 -15.11
CA SER A 7 -0.69 0.16 -15.05
C SER A 7 -0.07 1.26 -15.92
N GLY A 8 0.84 2.02 -15.32
CA GLY A 8 1.47 3.18 -15.93
C GLY A 8 0.65 4.46 -15.80
N LEU A 9 1.34 5.60 -15.98
CA LEU A 9 0.78 6.93 -15.76
C LEU A 9 -0.53 7.19 -16.53
N ASN A 10 -0.54 6.87 -17.83
CA ASN A 10 -1.70 7.17 -18.70
C ASN A 10 -2.96 6.38 -18.31
N GLU A 11 -2.82 5.11 -17.93
CA GLU A 11 -3.95 4.30 -17.49
C GLU A 11 -4.49 4.78 -16.14
N TRP A 12 -3.61 5.11 -15.20
CA TRP A 12 -4.01 5.70 -13.90
C TRP A 12 -4.70 7.06 -14.06
N LEU A 13 -4.19 7.91 -14.95
CA LEU A 13 -4.83 9.18 -15.29
C LEU A 13 -6.22 8.96 -15.87
N HIS A 14 -6.36 8.03 -16.83
CA HIS A 14 -7.65 7.71 -17.41
C HIS A 14 -8.63 7.16 -16.36
N PHE A 15 -8.14 6.33 -15.45
CA PHE A 15 -8.94 5.74 -14.37
C PHE A 15 -9.43 6.78 -13.36
N LEU A 16 -8.56 7.70 -12.91
CA LEU A 16 -8.87 8.64 -11.82
C LEU A 16 -9.54 9.94 -12.27
N LYS A 17 -9.25 10.45 -13.47
CA LYS A 17 -9.71 11.79 -13.92
C LYS A 17 -11.23 11.99 -13.81
N ASN A 18 -12.00 10.93 -14.06
CA ASN A 18 -13.47 10.94 -14.09
C ASN A 18 -14.10 10.34 -12.81
N LYS A 19 -13.30 9.98 -11.80
CA LYS A 19 -13.85 9.50 -10.54
C LYS A 19 -14.45 10.64 -9.75
N LYS A 20 -15.53 10.34 -9.05
CA LYS A 20 -16.19 11.29 -8.17
C LYS A 20 -15.36 11.54 -6.92
N PHE A 21 -15.37 12.73 -6.38
CA PHE A 21 -14.68 13.04 -5.13
C PHE A 21 -15.45 12.47 -3.93
N PRO A 22 -14.87 11.59 -3.11
CA PRO A 22 -15.54 11.07 -1.93
C PRO A 22 -15.75 12.15 -0.87
N VAL A 23 -17.00 12.39 -0.46
CA VAL A 23 -17.38 13.40 0.54
C VAL A 23 -18.37 12.78 1.52
N GLN A 24 -18.33 13.20 2.79
CA GLN A 24 -19.26 12.67 3.79
C GLN A 24 -20.72 12.96 3.40
N ALA A 25 -21.57 11.93 3.48
CA ALA A 25 -22.98 12.02 3.10
C ALA A 25 -23.73 13.10 3.89
N VAL A 26 -23.40 13.27 5.18
CA VAL A 26 -23.98 14.30 6.05
C VAL A 26 -23.60 15.71 5.57
N SER A 27 -22.33 15.93 5.23
CA SER A 27 -21.86 17.23 4.70
C SER A 27 -22.54 17.57 3.37
N LEU A 28 -22.70 16.58 2.48
CA LEU A 28 -23.45 16.75 1.22
C LEU A 28 -24.94 17.02 1.44
N ALA A 29 -25.59 16.31 2.37
CA ALA A 29 -27.00 16.52 2.69
C ALA A 29 -27.22 17.92 3.29
N ARG A 30 -26.35 18.35 4.19
CA ARG A 30 -26.34 19.71 4.76
C ARG A 30 -26.13 20.74 3.65
N LEU A 31 -25.16 20.53 2.76
CA LEU A 31 -24.87 21.44 1.64
C LEU A 31 -26.07 21.59 0.71
N LYS A 32 -26.70 20.47 0.32
CA LYS A 32 -27.93 20.47 -0.49
C LYS A 32 -29.09 21.20 0.18
N THR A 33 -29.22 21.07 1.49
CA THR A 33 -30.27 21.74 2.26
C THR A 33 -30.02 23.25 2.29
N GLN A 34 -28.77 23.66 2.55
CA GLN A 34 -28.37 25.06 2.59
C GLN A 34 -28.57 25.76 1.23
N ILE A 35 -28.18 25.11 0.13
CA ILE A 35 -28.37 25.66 -1.23
C ILE A 35 -29.85 25.88 -1.57
N LYS A 36 -30.77 25.06 -1.03
CA LYS A 36 -32.20 25.14 -1.33
C LYS A 36 -32.94 26.22 -0.52
N ARG A 37 -32.38 26.65 0.62
CA ARG A 37 -33.00 27.65 1.48
C ARG A 37 -32.66 29.04 0.96
N THR A 38 -33.67 29.87 0.74
CA THR A 38 -33.51 31.25 0.24
C THR A 38 -32.83 32.18 1.24
N ASP A 39 -32.90 31.83 2.53
CA ASP A 39 -32.42 32.68 3.63
C ASP A 39 -30.99 32.30 4.08
N ASP A 40 -30.44 31.19 3.58
CA ASP A 40 -29.09 30.77 3.93
C ASP A 40 -28.05 31.59 3.14
N THR A 41 -27.02 32.07 3.83
CA THR A 41 -25.89 32.79 3.24
C THR A 41 -24.69 31.89 3.03
N LEU A 42 -23.78 32.29 2.13
CA LEU A 42 -22.50 31.61 1.95
C LEU A 42 -21.65 31.59 3.24
N ASP A 43 -21.80 32.61 4.09
CA ASP A 43 -21.17 32.65 5.42
C ASP A 43 -21.62 31.46 6.29
N GLY A 44 -22.92 31.16 6.30
CA GLY A 44 -23.49 29.99 7.01
C GLY A 44 -23.02 28.63 6.47
N MET A 45 -22.44 28.60 5.26
CA MET A 45 -21.90 27.39 4.62
C MET A 45 -20.41 27.17 4.90
N GLN A 46 -19.68 28.18 5.38
CA GLN A 46 -18.23 28.12 5.58
C GLN A 46 -17.79 26.93 6.43
N ALA A 47 -18.43 26.73 7.58
CA ALA A 47 -18.12 25.60 8.47
C ALA A 47 -18.35 24.24 7.79
N ASN A 48 -19.37 24.12 6.93
CA ASN A 48 -19.65 22.89 6.21
C ASN A 48 -18.61 22.65 5.10
N ILE A 49 -18.24 23.68 4.34
CA ILE A 49 -17.22 23.59 3.28
C ILE A 49 -15.86 23.23 3.87
N ALA A 50 -15.47 23.86 4.98
CA ALA A 50 -14.22 23.54 5.68
C ALA A 50 -14.24 22.14 6.34
N SER A 51 -15.42 21.60 6.64
CA SER A 51 -15.56 20.29 7.31
C SER A 51 -15.13 19.11 6.44
N ASP A 52 -15.07 19.24 5.11
CA ASP A 52 -14.67 18.15 4.21
C ASP A 52 -13.62 18.62 3.18
N PRO A 53 -12.42 18.01 3.16
CA PRO A 53 -11.31 18.50 2.34
C PRO A 53 -11.59 18.35 0.84
N LEU A 54 -12.34 17.34 0.41
CA LEU A 54 -12.62 17.11 -1.00
C LEU A 54 -13.75 17.99 -1.52
N LEU A 55 -14.66 18.42 -0.63
CA LEU A 55 -15.60 19.50 -0.93
C LEU A 55 -14.86 20.83 -1.13
N ALA A 56 -13.98 21.19 -0.20
CA ALA A 56 -13.14 22.39 -0.31
C ALA A 56 -12.27 22.36 -1.59
N PHE A 57 -11.66 21.21 -1.89
CA PHE A 57 -10.84 21.02 -3.09
C PHE A 57 -11.62 21.24 -4.38
N ALA A 58 -12.82 20.65 -4.51
CA ALA A 58 -13.64 20.79 -5.70
C ALA A 58 -14.11 22.24 -5.92
N ILE A 59 -14.49 22.94 -4.84
CA ILE A 59 -14.87 24.36 -4.91
C ILE A 59 -13.68 25.23 -5.31
N LEU A 60 -12.49 24.96 -4.76
CA LEU A 60 -11.27 25.67 -5.11
C LEU A 60 -10.90 25.50 -6.59
N ASN A 61 -10.96 24.27 -7.07
CA ASN A 61 -10.71 23.90 -8.46
C ASN A 61 -11.69 24.62 -9.41
N GLU A 62 -12.98 24.65 -9.06
CA GLU A 62 -13.99 25.36 -9.85
C GLU A 62 -13.76 26.88 -9.84
N ALA A 63 -13.43 27.47 -8.69
CA ALA A 63 -13.11 28.89 -8.60
C ALA A 63 -11.89 29.27 -9.46
N ASN A 64 -10.88 28.40 -9.51
CA ASN A 64 -9.69 28.60 -10.34
C ASN A 64 -9.98 28.35 -11.83
N ARG A 65 -10.91 27.46 -12.18
CA ARG A 65 -11.38 27.27 -13.56
C ARG A 65 -12.12 28.50 -14.09
N ILE A 66 -13.00 29.09 -13.28
CA ILE A 66 -13.80 30.27 -13.68
C ILE A 66 -12.91 31.52 -13.76
N VAL A 67 -12.07 31.74 -12.75
CA VAL A 67 -11.15 32.88 -12.69
C VAL A 67 -9.75 32.37 -12.33
N PRO A 68 -8.93 32.03 -13.35
CA PRO A 68 -7.56 31.60 -13.14
C PRO A 68 -6.77 32.66 -12.36
N ASN A 69 -6.11 32.26 -11.26
CA ASN A 69 -5.35 33.22 -10.48
C ASN A 69 -4.02 33.58 -11.18
N LYS A 70 -3.84 34.86 -11.55
CA LYS A 70 -2.57 35.38 -12.08
C LYS A 70 -1.57 35.78 -10.99
N ASN A 71 -2.05 36.00 -9.76
CA ASN A 71 -1.28 36.59 -8.65
C ASN A 71 -0.66 35.53 -7.73
N SER A 72 -0.61 34.26 -8.14
CA SER A 72 0.08 33.18 -7.42
C SER A 72 -0.47 32.80 -6.03
N GLU A 73 -1.53 33.43 -5.53
CA GLU A 73 -2.14 33.09 -4.24
C GLU A 73 -3.15 31.92 -4.35
N ILE A 74 -3.37 31.20 -3.25
CA ILE A 74 -4.50 30.28 -3.17
C ILE A 74 -5.69 31.01 -2.56
N LYS A 75 -6.83 31.01 -3.26
CA LYS A 75 -8.07 31.49 -2.65
C LYS A 75 -8.45 30.55 -1.52
N THR A 76 -8.73 31.04 -0.32
CA THR A 76 -9.25 30.17 0.73
C THR A 76 -10.55 29.50 0.27
N PRO A 77 -10.92 28.30 0.75
CA PRO A 77 -12.14 27.63 0.31
C PRO A 77 -13.40 28.49 0.45
N PHE A 78 -13.41 29.37 1.45
CA PHE A 78 -14.48 30.35 1.64
C PHE A 78 -14.52 31.41 0.52
N HIS A 79 -13.39 32.06 0.21
CA HIS A 79 -13.31 32.99 -0.93
C HIS A 79 -13.64 32.30 -2.26
N ALA A 80 -13.17 31.07 -2.45
CA ALA A 80 -13.50 30.26 -3.61
C ALA A 80 -15.02 30.00 -3.70
N ALA A 81 -15.67 29.66 -2.58
CA ALA A 81 -17.11 29.46 -2.52
C ALA A 81 -17.89 30.74 -2.86
N ALA A 82 -17.42 31.90 -2.40
CA ALA A 82 -17.99 33.20 -2.75
C ALA A 82 -17.91 33.49 -4.25
N MET A 83 -16.77 33.19 -4.89
CA MET A 83 -16.58 33.36 -6.32
C MET A 83 -17.42 32.40 -7.17
N VAL A 84 -17.55 31.15 -6.73
CA VAL A 84 -18.34 30.12 -7.43
C VAL A 84 -19.83 30.39 -7.27
N GLY A 85 -20.24 30.90 -6.10
CA GLY A 85 -21.64 31.15 -5.72
C GLY A 85 -22.47 29.87 -5.55
N MET A 86 -23.66 30.00 -4.95
CA MET A 86 -24.52 28.84 -4.63
C MET A 86 -24.88 27.99 -5.85
N LYS A 87 -25.24 28.64 -6.98
CA LYS A 87 -25.56 27.94 -8.24
C LYS A 87 -24.37 27.18 -8.81
N GLY A 88 -23.15 27.72 -8.66
CA GLY A 88 -21.94 27.03 -9.09
C GLY A 88 -21.65 25.82 -8.22
N ILE A 89 -21.80 25.95 -6.89
CA ILE A 89 -21.63 24.85 -5.93
C ILE A 89 -22.67 23.74 -6.20
N GLU A 90 -23.92 24.10 -6.52
CA GLU A 90 -24.96 23.15 -6.89
C GLU A 90 -24.57 22.29 -8.10
N LYS A 91 -23.94 22.89 -9.12
CA LYS A 91 -23.44 22.18 -10.30
C LYS A 91 -22.29 21.21 -10.00
N LEU A 92 -21.61 21.36 -8.86
CA LEU A 92 -20.58 20.42 -8.41
C LEU A 92 -21.16 19.16 -7.76
N LEU A 93 -22.41 19.19 -7.28
CA LEU A 93 -23.04 18.06 -6.58
C LEU A 93 -22.94 16.70 -7.30
N PRO A 94 -23.09 16.62 -8.64
CA PRO A 94 -22.93 15.35 -9.37
C PRO A 94 -21.51 14.76 -9.32
N GLN A 95 -20.50 15.58 -9.05
CA GLN A 95 -19.09 15.17 -8.98
C GLN A 95 -18.72 14.49 -7.67
N PHE A 96 -19.60 14.48 -6.66
CA PHE A 96 -19.31 13.89 -5.36
C PHE A 96 -19.86 12.46 -5.22
N ALA A 97 -19.08 11.59 -4.55
CA ALA A 97 -19.49 10.27 -4.12
C ALA A 97 -19.73 10.29 -2.59
N PRO A 98 -20.97 10.10 -2.12
CA PRO A 98 -21.24 10.11 -0.67
C PRO A 98 -20.65 8.87 0.00
N TYR A 99 -20.03 9.05 1.17
CA TYR A 99 -19.68 7.95 2.10
C TYR A 99 -20.26 8.20 3.50
N ASN A 100 -20.49 7.12 4.26
CA ASN A 100 -21.09 7.18 5.60
C ASN A 100 -20.06 6.82 6.69
N LEU A 101 -20.06 7.57 7.79
CA LEU A 101 -19.23 7.29 8.97
C LEU A 101 -19.96 6.48 10.06
N ASN A 102 -21.29 6.44 10.02
CA ASN A 102 -22.15 5.89 11.09
C ASN A 102 -22.39 4.38 10.99
N THR A 103 -21.56 3.63 10.28
CA THR A 103 -21.66 2.17 10.24
C THR A 103 -21.03 1.58 11.50
N LYS A 104 -21.69 0.59 12.14
CA LYS A 104 -21.18 -0.08 13.35
C LYS A 104 -19.74 -0.57 13.20
N GLU A 105 -19.37 -0.97 11.98
CA GLU A 105 -17.99 -1.23 11.57
C GLU A 105 -17.70 -0.47 10.28
N LYS A 106 -16.57 0.25 10.24
CA LYS A 106 -16.13 0.97 9.03
C LYS A 106 -15.33 -0.01 8.15
N PRO A 107 -15.60 -0.11 6.83
CA PRO A 107 -14.79 -0.94 5.94
C PRO A 107 -13.34 -0.50 5.93
N ALA A 108 -12.39 -1.45 5.84
CA ALA A 108 -10.95 -1.15 5.82
C ALA A 108 -10.53 -0.10 4.76
N PRO A 109 -11.08 -0.10 3.52
CA PRO A 109 -10.79 0.96 2.55
C PRO A 109 -11.17 2.37 3.03
N LEU A 110 -12.32 2.49 3.70
CA LEU A 110 -12.78 3.77 4.25
C LEU A 110 -11.89 4.23 5.41
N ILE A 111 -11.48 3.32 6.29
CA ILE A 111 -10.54 3.62 7.37
C ILE A 111 -9.22 4.13 6.80
N ALA A 112 -8.65 3.45 5.80
CA ALA A 112 -7.39 3.84 5.18
C ALA A 112 -7.48 5.20 4.47
N PHE A 113 -8.59 5.46 3.77
CA PHE A 113 -8.87 6.78 3.19
C PHE A 113 -8.95 7.89 4.25
N LEU A 114 -9.68 7.67 5.35
CA LEU A 114 -9.77 8.64 6.44
C LEU A 114 -8.43 8.83 7.16
N SER A 115 -7.63 7.76 7.26
CA SER A 115 -6.27 7.83 7.78
C SER A 115 -5.39 8.73 6.90
N GLU A 116 -5.46 8.59 5.58
CA GLU A 116 -4.70 9.45 4.65
C GLU A 116 -5.12 10.91 4.79
N ILE A 117 -6.43 11.20 4.84
CA ILE A 117 -6.93 12.57 5.08
C ILE A 117 -6.36 13.14 6.39
N GLN A 118 -6.34 12.34 7.46
CA GLN A 118 -5.78 12.77 8.74
C GLN A 118 -4.30 13.11 8.63
N ILE A 119 -3.50 12.30 7.91
CA ILE A 119 -2.07 12.55 7.68
C ILE A 119 -1.89 13.87 6.93
N SER A 120 -2.71 14.14 5.93
CA SER A 120 -2.65 15.38 5.15
C SER A 120 -2.99 16.61 5.99
N TYR A 121 -3.97 16.51 6.91
CA TYR A 121 -4.25 17.60 7.87
C TYR A 121 -3.10 17.83 8.83
N GLU A 122 -2.49 16.77 9.37
CA GLU A 122 -1.31 16.90 10.23
C GLU A 122 -0.13 17.53 9.49
N ALA A 123 0.14 17.12 8.24
CA ALA A 123 1.14 17.74 7.38
C ALA A 123 0.85 19.23 7.15
N ALA A 124 -0.40 19.58 6.85
CA ALA A 124 -0.81 20.95 6.59
C ALA A 124 -0.65 21.85 7.82
N THR A 125 -1.02 21.36 9.01
CA THR A 125 -0.84 22.11 10.26
C THR A 125 0.65 22.29 10.59
N ILE A 126 1.48 21.26 10.40
CA ILE A 126 2.94 21.38 10.57
C ILE A 126 3.51 22.45 9.63
N ALA A 127 3.15 22.40 8.35
CA ALA A 127 3.62 23.37 7.36
C ALA A 127 3.19 24.80 7.70
N LYS A 128 1.93 24.98 8.16
CA LYS A 128 1.40 26.28 8.58
C LYS A 128 2.19 26.84 9.77
N HIS A 129 2.45 26.03 10.80
CA HIS A 129 3.25 26.45 11.96
C HIS A 129 4.65 26.90 11.55
N TRP A 130 5.34 26.14 10.70
CA TRP A 130 6.66 26.55 10.21
C TRP A 130 6.60 27.84 9.37
N ALA A 131 5.56 28.03 8.56
CA ALA A 131 5.37 29.24 7.77
C ALA A 131 5.13 30.49 8.64
N ILE A 132 4.31 30.36 9.69
CA ILE A 132 4.07 31.42 10.70
C ILE A 132 5.38 31.82 11.37
N GLU A 133 6.14 30.84 11.85
CA GLU A 133 7.41 31.07 12.56
C GLU A 133 8.51 31.64 11.66
N LYS A 134 8.41 31.44 10.35
CA LYS A 134 9.27 32.07 9.34
C LYS A 134 8.78 33.45 8.91
N LEU A 135 7.65 33.93 9.46
CA LEU A 135 7.00 35.20 9.12
C LEU A 135 6.62 35.29 7.63
N THR A 136 6.11 34.19 7.06
CA THR A 136 5.60 34.18 5.68
C THR A 136 4.22 34.80 5.64
N SER A 137 3.94 35.74 4.72
CA SER A 137 2.65 36.46 4.62
C SER A 137 1.45 35.64 4.12
N HIS A 138 1.61 34.33 3.89
CA HIS A 138 0.60 33.46 3.26
C HIS A 138 0.58 32.06 3.91
N GLU A 139 0.57 32.00 5.24
CA GLU A 139 0.55 30.75 6.00
C GLU A 139 -0.68 29.87 5.72
N ASP A 140 -1.84 30.49 5.47
CA ASP A 140 -3.07 29.79 5.12
C ASP A 140 -2.98 29.15 3.74
N ASP A 141 -2.32 29.79 2.79
CA ASP A 141 -2.05 29.19 1.48
C ASP A 141 -1.19 27.95 1.64
N ILE A 142 -0.14 28.02 2.47
CA ILE A 142 0.74 26.89 2.74
C ILE A 142 -0.02 25.71 3.37
N PHE A 143 -1.00 25.98 4.25
CA PHE A 143 -1.89 24.94 4.76
C PHE A 143 -2.63 24.23 3.61
N TRP A 144 -3.35 24.96 2.77
CA TRP A 144 -4.14 24.37 1.67
C TRP A 144 -3.28 23.71 0.59
N ILE A 145 -2.15 24.32 0.24
CA ILE A 145 -1.16 23.75 -0.68
C ILE A 145 -0.74 22.37 -0.16
N THR A 146 -0.36 22.30 1.12
CA THR A 146 0.13 21.07 1.74
C THR A 146 -0.94 20.01 1.85
N LEU A 147 -2.15 20.38 2.24
CA LEU A 147 -3.29 19.48 2.34
C LEU A 147 -3.59 18.82 0.98
N PHE A 148 -3.64 19.60 -0.10
CA PHE A 148 -4.01 19.11 -1.43
C PHE A 148 -2.89 18.39 -2.19
N ARG A 149 -1.67 18.32 -1.63
CA ARG A 149 -0.61 17.45 -2.17
C ARG A 149 -1.02 15.98 -2.21
N ASP A 150 -1.83 15.55 -1.26
CA ASP A 150 -2.26 14.16 -1.14
C ASP A 150 -3.59 13.89 -1.85
N SER A 151 -4.12 14.85 -2.63
CA SER A 151 -5.41 14.72 -3.33
C SER A 151 -5.53 13.43 -4.17
N ALA A 152 -4.48 13.07 -4.93
CA ALA A 152 -4.47 11.80 -5.66
C ALA A 152 -4.32 10.58 -4.74
N ARG A 153 -3.55 10.69 -3.64
CA ARG A 153 -3.41 9.61 -2.64
C ARG A 153 -4.75 9.30 -1.99
N TRP A 154 -5.56 10.31 -1.67
CA TRP A 154 -6.93 10.14 -1.18
C TRP A 154 -7.77 9.31 -2.15
N LEU A 155 -7.76 9.65 -3.44
CA LEU A 155 -8.52 8.90 -4.44
C LEU A 155 -8.00 7.48 -4.65
N LEU A 156 -6.67 7.28 -4.60
CA LEU A 156 -6.08 5.95 -4.68
C LEU A 156 -6.48 5.07 -3.48
N TRP A 157 -6.49 5.61 -2.26
CA TRP A 157 -6.97 4.86 -1.09
C TRP A 157 -8.46 4.54 -1.18
N PHE A 158 -9.27 5.44 -1.72
CA PHE A 158 -10.70 5.24 -1.84
C PHE A 158 -11.09 4.27 -2.97
N TYR A 159 -10.50 4.42 -4.16
CA TYR A 159 -10.87 3.66 -5.36
C TYR A 159 -9.94 2.49 -5.71
N ALA A 160 -8.72 2.47 -5.17
CA ALA A 160 -7.68 1.50 -5.50
C ALA A 160 -7.00 0.93 -4.24
N TYR A 161 -7.78 0.73 -3.17
CA TYR A 161 -7.30 0.23 -1.87
C TYR A 161 -6.38 -1.00 -1.93
N PRO A 162 -6.67 -2.07 -2.72
CA PRO A 162 -5.77 -3.23 -2.79
C PRO A 162 -4.38 -2.85 -3.33
N THR A 163 -4.32 -1.95 -4.32
CA THR A 163 -3.08 -1.48 -4.93
C THR A 163 -2.26 -0.65 -3.95
N MET A 164 -2.90 0.27 -3.23
CA MET A 164 -2.24 1.08 -2.18
C MET A 164 -1.73 0.21 -1.02
N THR A 165 -2.48 -0.83 -0.67
CA THR A 165 -2.06 -1.80 0.35
C THR A 165 -0.78 -2.53 -0.06
N VAL A 166 -0.64 -2.91 -1.34
CA VAL A 166 0.60 -3.52 -1.87
C VAL A 166 1.78 -2.54 -1.78
N ILE A 167 1.56 -1.26 -2.08
CA ILE A 167 2.60 -0.22 -1.95
C ILE A 167 3.05 -0.11 -0.49
N GLU A 168 2.12 0.05 0.45
CA GLU A 168 2.47 0.15 1.88
C GLU A 168 3.15 -1.12 2.39
N GLN A 169 2.73 -2.30 1.96
CA GLN A 169 3.41 -3.56 2.31
C GLN A 169 4.86 -3.59 1.81
N LYS A 170 5.12 -3.18 0.56
CA LYS A 170 6.49 -3.08 0.02
C LYS A 170 7.34 -2.08 0.80
N ILE A 171 6.77 -0.94 1.16
CA ILE A 171 7.45 0.08 1.99
C ILE A 171 7.80 -0.50 3.37
N GLN A 172 6.86 -1.17 4.02
CA GLN A 172 7.09 -1.86 5.30
C GLN A 172 8.15 -2.97 5.19
N GLN A 173 8.28 -3.60 4.01
CA GLN A 173 9.33 -4.58 3.70
C GLN A 173 10.72 -3.94 3.51
N GLY A 174 10.82 -2.60 3.54
CA GLY A 174 12.07 -1.85 3.43
C GLY A 174 12.36 -1.31 2.02
N GLU A 175 11.41 -1.44 1.09
CA GLU A 175 11.52 -0.81 -0.23
C GLU A 175 11.37 0.72 -0.11
N LYS A 176 12.16 1.48 -0.88
CA LYS A 176 12.01 2.94 -0.93
C LYS A 176 10.63 3.27 -1.50
N ALA A 177 9.92 4.21 -0.88
CA ALA A 177 8.55 4.59 -1.28
C ALA A 177 8.41 4.88 -2.79
N SER A 178 9.33 5.64 -3.38
CA SER A 178 9.29 5.92 -4.82
C SER A 178 9.45 4.67 -5.68
N GLN A 179 10.22 3.68 -5.23
CA GLN A 179 10.41 2.42 -5.94
C GLN A 179 9.17 1.52 -5.80
N ALA A 180 8.58 1.47 -4.61
CA ALA A 180 7.36 0.71 -4.35
C ALA A 180 6.17 1.24 -5.19
N GLU A 181 6.06 2.56 -5.34
CA GLU A 181 5.11 3.22 -6.23
C GLU A 181 5.37 2.81 -7.69
N LEU A 182 6.59 2.98 -8.21
CA LEU A 182 6.94 2.61 -9.59
C LEU A 182 6.69 1.13 -9.89
N ASN A 183 7.07 0.25 -8.98
CA ASN A 183 6.93 -1.21 -9.14
C ASN A 183 5.48 -1.69 -9.07
N THR A 184 4.55 -0.87 -8.58
CA THR A 184 3.13 -1.26 -8.40
C THR A 184 2.22 -0.52 -9.35
N LEU A 185 2.41 0.79 -9.50
CA LEU A 185 1.59 1.65 -10.34
C LEU A 185 2.18 1.84 -11.73
N GLY A 186 3.48 1.64 -11.93
CA GLY A 186 4.18 1.99 -13.18
C GLY A 186 4.48 3.49 -13.32
N CYS A 187 4.20 4.30 -12.31
CA CYS A 187 4.51 5.73 -12.22
C CYS A 187 4.65 6.15 -10.75
N ARG A 188 5.15 7.36 -10.48
CA ARG A 188 5.13 7.91 -9.11
C ARG A 188 3.77 8.53 -8.80
N ILE A 189 3.33 8.47 -7.55
CA ILE A 189 2.06 9.13 -7.17
C ILE A 189 2.20 10.64 -7.30
N ASP A 190 3.35 11.21 -6.95
CA ASP A 190 3.62 12.64 -7.10
C ASP A 190 3.48 13.12 -8.56
N GLU A 191 3.90 12.30 -9.52
CA GLU A 191 3.75 12.58 -10.96
C GLU A 191 2.28 12.50 -11.39
N LEU A 192 1.58 11.45 -10.97
CA LEU A 192 0.15 11.30 -11.17
C LEU A 192 -0.65 12.48 -10.59
N THR A 193 -0.31 12.94 -9.39
CA THR A 193 -0.94 14.11 -8.74
C THR A 193 -0.79 15.37 -9.59
N VAL A 194 0.41 15.66 -10.10
CA VAL A 194 0.65 16.85 -10.95
C VAL A 194 -0.25 16.87 -12.17
N HIS A 195 -0.36 15.74 -12.88
CA HIS A 195 -1.20 15.62 -14.06
C HIS A 195 -2.70 15.70 -13.72
N LEU A 196 -3.14 15.09 -12.62
CA LEU A 196 -4.54 15.19 -12.17
C LEU A 196 -4.91 16.60 -11.72
N CYS A 197 -4.07 17.27 -10.92
CA CYS A 197 -4.27 18.65 -10.50
C CYS A 197 -4.35 19.60 -11.71
N THR A 198 -3.52 19.38 -12.74
CA THR A 198 -3.62 20.12 -14.00
C THR A 198 -4.97 19.91 -14.67
N HIS A 199 -5.44 18.67 -14.74
CA HIS A 199 -6.74 18.33 -15.33
C HIS A 199 -7.92 18.93 -14.56
N TRP A 200 -7.86 18.93 -13.23
CA TRP A 200 -8.91 19.50 -12.38
C TRP A 200 -8.82 21.02 -12.23
N HIS A 201 -7.90 21.70 -12.93
CA HIS A 201 -7.67 23.14 -12.78
C HIS A 201 -7.35 23.56 -11.35
N THR A 202 -6.62 22.72 -10.60
CA THR A 202 -6.15 23.07 -9.25
C THR A 202 -5.20 24.27 -9.30
N PRO A 203 -5.20 25.16 -8.28
CA PRO A 203 -4.28 26.30 -8.26
C PRO A 203 -2.82 25.89 -8.49
N ASN A 204 -2.12 26.67 -9.32
CA ASN A 204 -0.77 26.36 -9.77
C ASN A 204 0.21 26.14 -8.62
N LYS A 205 0.04 26.81 -7.47
CA LYS A 205 0.89 26.60 -6.29
C LYS A 205 0.90 25.17 -5.78
N VAL A 206 -0.22 24.45 -5.87
CA VAL A 206 -0.27 23.03 -5.51
C VAL A 206 0.63 22.23 -6.45
N ILE A 207 0.58 22.52 -7.76
CA ILE A 207 1.41 21.88 -8.79
C ILE A 207 2.90 22.24 -8.61
N GLU A 208 3.21 23.53 -8.43
CA GLU A 208 4.57 24.04 -8.20
C GLU A 208 5.24 23.37 -6.98
N SER A 209 4.45 23.00 -5.97
CA SER A 209 4.94 22.30 -4.78
C SER A 209 5.58 20.93 -5.09
N PHE A 210 5.39 20.37 -6.29
CA PHE A 210 6.02 19.13 -6.75
C PHE A 210 7.23 19.34 -7.67
N LEU A 211 7.40 20.55 -8.23
CA LEU A 211 8.38 20.81 -9.29
C LEU A 211 9.73 21.21 -8.71
N THR A 212 10.81 20.59 -9.18
CA THR A 212 12.20 20.87 -8.74
C THR A 212 12.70 22.29 -9.04
N LYS A 213 11.95 23.04 -9.85
CA LYS A 213 12.14 24.48 -10.04
C LYS A 213 11.87 25.25 -8.73
N HIS A 214 10.91 24.79 -7.93
CA HIS A 214 10.41 25.46 -6.73
C HIS A 214 10.76 24.73 -5.44
N ILE A 215 11.02 23.42 -5.49
CA ILE A 215 11.48 22.61 -4.35
C ILE A 215 12.88 22.05 -4.60
N PRO A 216 13.71 21.83 -3.56
CA PRO A 216 15.04 21.28 -3.75
C PRO A 216 15.03 19.83 -4.22
N ASN A 217 15.96 19.46 -5.09
CA ASN A 217 16.21 18.08 -5.47
C ASN A 217 16.96 17.29 -4.37
N ALA A 218 17.15 15.98 -4.55
CA ALA A 218 17.77 15.14 -3.52
C ALA A 218 19.18 15.59 -3.09
N LYS A 219 20.01 16.11 -4.01
CA LYS A 219 21.36 16.62 -3.69
C LYS A 219 21.26 17.92 -2.90
N GLU A 220 20.40 18.83 -3.33
CA GLU A 220 20.16 20.11 -2.65
C GLU A 220 19.61 19.91 -1.23
N LEU A 221 18.67 18.96 -1.04
CA LEU A 221 18.18 18.59 0.29
C LEU A 221 19.30 18.05 1.19
N GLN A 222 20.25 17.28 0.64
CA GLN A 222 21.42 16.82 1.39
C GLN A 222 22.33 17.97 1.79
N THR A 223 22.61 18.90 0.88
CA THR A 223 23.40 20.10 1.18
C THR A 223 22.74 20.92 2.28
N LEU A 224 21.42 21.17 2.20
CA LEU A 224 20.69 21.86 3.26
C LEU A 224 20.74 21.11 4.59
N ALA A 225 20.56 19.79 4.59
CA ALA A 225 20.66 19.00 5.83
C ALA A 225 22.07 19.05 6.46
N HIS A 226 23.12 19.19 5.65
CA HIS A 226 24.51 19.28 6.09
C HIS A 226 24.79 20.59 6.83
N LEU A 227 24.07 21.67 6.51
CA LEU A 227 24.24 22.95 7.20
C LEU A 227 23.79 22.91 8.67
N ALA A 228 22.93 21.95 9.05
CA ALA A 228 22.44 21.76 10.42
C ALA A 228 22.96 20.44 11.03
N HIS A 229 24.28 20.21 11.00
CA HIS A 229 24.86 18.95 11.49
C HIS A 229 24.74 18.75 13.00
N HIS A 230 24.94 19.80 13.77
CA HIS A 230 24.93 19.77 15.23
C HIS A 230 23.57 20.22 15.76
N PRO A 231 22.85 19.38 16.54
CA PRO A 231 21.48 19.70 16.99
C PRO A 231 21.35 20.94 17.87
N ASP A 232 22.41 21.26 18.62
CA ASP A 232 22.43 22.33 19.62
C ASP A 232 22.96 23.67 19.07
N GLU A 233 23.46 23.66 17.84
CA GLU A 233 24.03 24.83 17.16
C GLU A 233 23.03 25.39 16.13
N LEU A 234 23.21 26.67 15.79
CA LEU A 234 22.48 27.26 14.67
C LEU A 234 23.04 26.74 13.35
N PRO A 235 22.19 26.49 12.33
CA PRO A 235 22.64 26.04 11.03
C PRO A 235 23.53 27.06 10.31
N GLY A 236 24.46 26.58 9.50
CA GLY A 236 25.23 27.41 8.58
C GLY A 236 24.37 28.05 7.48
N PHE A 237 24.95 29.02 6.77
CA PHE A 237 24.28 29.71 5.67
C PHE A 237 24.57 29.04 4.33
N ALA A 238 23.60 29.07 3.42
CA ALA A 238 23.80 28.62 2.05
C ALA A 238 24.47 29.72 1.22
N GLU A 239 25.61 29.40 0.61
CA GLU A 239 26.36 30.30 -0.28
C GLU A 239 25.86 30.26 -1.73
N ASP A 240 25.21 29.15 -2.12
CA ASP A 240 24.68 28.96 -3.47
C ASP A 240 23.40 29.77 -3.70
N LYS A 241 23.40 30.59 -4.75
CA LYS A 241 22.27 31.46 -5.13
C LYS A 241 20.96 30.70 -5.31
N ARG A 242 21.01 29.49 -5.89
CA ARG A 242 19.80 28.67 -6.10
C ARG A 242 19.27 28.13 -4.78
N LEU A 243 20.13 27.68 -3.87
CA LEU A 243 19.72 27.28 -2.52
C LEU A 243 19.12 28.45 -1.74
N THR A 244 19.68 29.66 -1.84
CA THR A 244 19.10 30.86 -1.21
C THR A 244 17.69 31.14 -1.73
N ILE A 245 17.45 31.02 -3.04
CA ILE A 245 16.11 31.18 -3.63
C ILE A 245 15.15 30.11 -3.11
N LEU A 246 15.59 28.84 -3.03
CA LEU A 246 14.76 27.73 -2.56
C LEU A 246 14.43 27.83 -1.07
N ILE A 247 15.38 28.26 -0.23
CA ILE A 247 15.18 28.49 1.20
C ILE A 247 14.09 29.55 1.44
N ASN A 248 14.06 30.60 0.62
CA ASN A 248 13.08 31.67 0.75
C ASN A 248 11.73 31.34 0.08
N ASN A 249 11.61 30.20 -0.60
CA ASN A 249 10.34 29.76 -1.19
C ASN A 249 9.52 28.95 -0.17
N PRO A 250 8.36 29.44 0.29
CA PRO A 250 7.61 28.79 1.36
C PRO A 250 7.03 27.41 0.97
N LEU A 251 6.99 27.06 -0.33
CA LEU A 251 6.62 25.73 -0.80
C LEU A 251 7.51 24.60 -0.24
N ILE A 252 8.72 24.93 0.22
CA ILE A 252 9.61 23.97 0.87
C ILE A 252 9.02 23.42 2.17
N PHE A 253 8.28 24.23 2.94
CA PHE A 253 7.59 23.77 4.16
C PHE A 253 6.52 22.76 3.82
N SER A 254 5.77 23.01 2.73
CA SER A 254 4.76 22.08 2.24
C SER A 254 5.34 20.71 1.88
N TYR A 255 6.48 20.70 1.20
CA TYR A 255 7.19 19.46 0.88
C TYR A 255 7.71 18.75 2.13
N CYS A 256 8.44 19.45 2.99
CA CYS A 256 9.05 18.86 4.19
C CYS A 256 8.01 18.35 5.17
N ALA A 257 6.92 19.09 5.39
CA ALA A 257 5.88 18.71 6.35
C ALA A 257 5.11 17.47 5.88
N ASN A 258 4.83 17.38 4.57
CA ASN A 258 4.26 16.17 3.98
C ASN A 258 5.20 14.96 4.19
N LYS A 259 6.51 15.11 3.95
CA LYS A 259 7.47 14.02 4.22
C LYS A 259 7.55 13.65 5.71
N VAL A 260 7.54 14.62 6.61
CA VAL A 260 7.56 14.39 8.07
C VAL A 260 6.30 13.65 8.53
N ALA A 261 5.11 14.11 8.15
CA ALA A 261 3.85 13.49 8.57
C ALA A 261 3.72 12.05 8.04
N HIS A 262 4.08 11.82 6.78
CA HIS A 262 4.06 10.48 6.17
C HIS A 262 5.08 9.54 6.81
N GLU A 263 6.30 10.01 7.07
CA GLU A 263 7.34 9.21 7.72
C GLU A 263 6.96 8.89 9.17
N ALA A 264 6.52 9.88 9.95
CA ALA A 264 6.07 9.69 11.32
C ALA A 264 4.87 8.74 11.39
N ASN A 265 3.94 8.80 10.43
CA ASN A 265 2.81 7.88 10.40
C ASN A 265 3.25 6.42 10.16
N ARG A 266 4.20 6.19 9.26
CA ARG A 266 4.67 4.85 8.89
C ARG A 266 5.64 4.25 9.91
N MET A 267 6.61 5.05 10.33
CA MET A 267 7.79 4.61 11.09
C MET A 267 7.83 5.18 12.52
N LYS A 268 6.76 5.87 12.95
CA LYS A 268 6.67 6.55 14.26
C LYS A 268 7.70 7.67 14.42
N TRP A 269 7.62 8.37 15.55
CA TRP A 269 8.47 9.53 15.83
C TRP A 269 9.94 9.17 16.09
N ASP A 270 10.26 7.89 16.33
CA ASP A 270 11.63 7.38 16.46
C ASP A 270 12.29 7.02 15.11
N SER A 271 11.63 7.32 13.98
CA SER A 271 12.21 7.08 12.66
C SER A 271 13.57 7.75 12.47
N LYS A 272 14.52 6.98 11.94
CA LYS A 272 15.87 7.45 11.57
C LYS A 272 15.87 8.46 10.42
N ASN A 273 14.78 8.57 9.66
CA ASN A 273 14.68 9.50 8.53
C ASN A 273 14.15 10.88 8.95
N LEU A 274 13.40 10.98 10.05
CA LEU A 274 12.85 12.27 10.51
C LEU A 274 13.93 13.34 10.79
N PRO A 275 15.07 13.02 11.42
CA PRO A 275 16.16 13.99 11.61
C PRO A 275 16.70 14.61 10.31
N PHE A 276 16.58 13.92 9.17
CA PHE A 276 16.97 14.50 7.88
C PHE A 276 16.08 15.70 7.52
N PHE A 277 14.76 15.55 7.59
CA PHE A 277 13.82 16.62 7.27
C PHE A 277 13.87 17.76 8.29
N TYR A 278 14.04 17.46 9.58
CA TYR A 278 14.20 18.50 10.60
C TYR A 278 15.44 19.37 10.41
N ARG A 279 16.57 18.79 9.97
CA ARG A 279 17.78 19.54 9.64
C ARG A 279 17.59 20.51 8.46
N ILE A 280 16.84 20.06 7.45
CA ILE A 280 16.51 20.91 6.30
C ILE A 280 15.67 22.10 6.75
N VAL A 281 14.60 21.85 7.52
CA VAL A 281 13.72 22.90 8.03
C VAL A 281 14.44 23.83 9.01
N ALA A 282 15.30 23.28 9.87
CA ALA A 282 16.18 24.06 10.75
C ALA A 282 17.03 25.05 9.95
N THR A 283 17.66 24.59 8.87
CA THR A 283 18.47 25.43 7.97
C THR A 283 17.64 26.54 7.32
N ILE A 284 16.44 26.22 6.85
CA ILE A 284 15.54 27.20 6.21
C ILE A 284 15.09 28.28 7.18
N MET A 285 14.76 27.87 8.41
CA MET A 285 14.31 28.77 9.46
C MET A 285 15.45 29.45 10.21
N HIS A 286 16.68 28.99 10.04
CA HIS A 286 17.86 29.34 10.82
C HIS A 286 17.59 29.23 12.34
N ARG A 287 17.11 28.05 12.74
CA ARG A 287 16.74 27.70 14.12
C ARG A 287 17.34 26.37 14.53
N ARG A 288 17.41 26.10 15.83
CA ARG A 288 17.94 24.83 16.33
C ARG A 288 16.98 23.68 16.01
N ILE A 289 17.51 22.48 15.82
CA ILE A 289 16.70 21.31 15.44
C ILE A 289 15.60 21.04 16.48
N GLY A 290 15.90 21.21 17.77
CA GLY A 290 14.94 21.01 18.86
C GLY A 290 13.69 21.89 18.74
N GLU A 291 13.84 23.14 18.31
CA GLU A 291 12.72 24.07 18.11
C GLU A 291 11.82 23.60 16.97
N ILE A 292 12.41 23.13 15.87
CA ILE A 292 11.66 22.60 14.72
C ILE A 292 10.84 21.37 15.11
N ILE A 293 11.43 20.46 15.89
CA ILE A 293 10.76 19.27 16.41
C ILE A 293 9.60 19.68 17.31
N GLN A 294 9.83 20.61 18.24
CA GLN A 294 8.81 21.13 19.14
C GLN A 294 7.62 21.72 18.37
N MET A 295 7.89 22.54 17.35
CA MET A 295 6.86 23.11 16.48
C MET A 295 6.04 22.02 15.77
N ALA A 296 6.69 20.99 15.23
CA ALA A 296 6.00 19.89 14.56
C ALA A 296 5.10 19.08 15.52
N HIS A 297 5.55 18.86 16.76
CA HIS A 297 4.78 18.18 17.79
C HIS A 297 3.57 19.01 18.26
N LEU A 298 3.77 20.32 18.46
CA LEU A 298 2.69 21.25 18.81
C LEU A 298 1.62 21.29 17.71
N ALA A 299 2.04 21.46 16.46
CA ALA A 299 1.17 21.43 15.29
C ALA A 299 0.38 20.11 15.17
N SER A 300 1.02 18.98 15.49
CA SER A 300 0.34 17.67 15.51
C SER A 300 -0.78 17.62 16.55
N THR A 301 -0.60 18.28 17.69
CA THR A 301 -1.60 18.37 18.77
C THR A 301 -2.79 19.24 18.37
N GLU A 302 -2.52 20.36 17.71
CA GLU A 302 -3.59 21.19 17.12
C GLU A 302 -4.36 20.42 16.05
N ALA A 303 -3.67 19.73 15.13
CA ALA A 303 -4.31 18.92 14.09
C ALA A 303 -5.21 17.81 14.66
N ALA A 304 -4.76 17.16 15.74
CA ALA A 304 -5.55 16.15 16.45
C ALA A 304 -6.79 16.73 17.14
N THR A 305 -6.74 18.00 17.56
CA THR A 305 -7.87 18.69 18.19
C THR A 305 -8.90 19.14 17.16
N LEU A 306 -8.43 19.71 16.03
CA LEU A 306 -9.30 20.33 15.04
C LEU A 306 -9.86 19.37 14.00
N PHE A 307 -9.11 18.34 13.60
CA PHE A 307 -9.41 17.57 12.38
C PHE A 307 -9.60 16.07 12.58
N ASN A 308 -9.58 15.56 13.81
CA ASN A 308 -9.64 14.12 14.07
C ASN A 308 -10.99 13.48 13.68
N LYS A 309 -10.98 12.68 12.61
CA LYS A 309 -12.16 11.96 12.08
C LYS A 309 -12.19 10.46 12.39
N GLY A 310 -11.29 9.96 13.25
CA GLY A 310 -11.30 8.57 13.70
C GLY A 310 -10.97 7.54 12.60
N GLY A 311 -10.00 7.85 11.74
CA GLY A 311 -9.42 6.93 10.75
C GLY A 311 -8.10 6.28 11.19
N LYS A 312 -7.36 6.93 12.09
CA LYS A 312 -6.11 6.43 12.68
C LYS A 312 -5.88 7.02 14.06
N VAL A 313 -4.91 6.47 14.80
CA VAL A 313 -4.32 7.15 15.96
C VAL A 313 -3.56 8.38 15.45
N SER A 314 -3.93 9.55 15.97
CA SER A 314 -3.30 10.82 15.58
C SER A 314 -1.80 10.84 15.91
N LEU A 315 -1.02 11.62 15.16
CA LEU A 315 0.41 11.78 15.44
C LEU A 315 0.66 12.35 16.85
N ALA A 316 -0.22 13.22 17.36
CA ALA A 316 -0.15 13.73 18.72
C ALA A 316 -0.26 12.61 19.76
N GLN A 317 -1.22 11.69 19.60
CA GLN A 317 -1.36 10.55 20.52
C GLN A 317 -0.15 9.60 20.45
N GLN A 318 0.52 9.51 19.30
CA GLN A 318 1.75 8.71 19.17
C GLN A 318 2.92 9.27 20.00
N LEU A 319 2.91 10.57 20.35
CA LEU A 319 3.90 11.15 21.26
C LEU A 319 3.76 10.64 22.70
N LEU A 320 2.60 10.07 23.04
CA LEU A 320 2.31 9.47 24.33
C LEU A 320 2.67 7.97 24.40
N ASP A 321 3.22 7.39 23.32
CA ASP A 321 3.64 5.99 23.33
C ASP A 321 4.77 5.80 24.36
N PRO A 322 4.58 4.96 25.39
CA PRO A 322 5.58 4.76 26.43
C PRO A 322 6.89 4.15 25.90
N ASN A 323 6.87 3.52 24.72
CA ASN A 323 8.07 2.95 24.10
C ASN A 323 8.89 4.00 23.34
N LEU A 324 8.31 5.16 23.00
CA LEU A 324 8.97 6.17 22.18
C LEU A 324 10.24 6.73 22.84
N TYR A 325 10.19 6.99 24.15
CA TYR A 325 11.33 7.54 24.91
C TYR A 325 12.18 6.47 25.60
N ASN A 326 11.76 5.20 25.52
CA ASN A 326 12.48 4.09 26.12
C ASN A 326 13.49 3.52 25.12
N ARG A 327 14.74 4.00 25.16
CA ARG A 327 15.88 3.45 24.39
C ARG A 327 16.11 1.94 24.55
N LYS A 328 15.54 1.31 25.59
CA LYS A 328 15.60 -0.14 25.86
C LYS A 328 14.48 -0.94 25.18
N ALA A 329 13.50 -0.30 24.57
CA ALA A 329 12.56 -0.99 23.71
C ALA A 329 13.38 -1.59 22.56
N LYS A 330 13.44 -2.94 22.53
CA LYS A 330 13.89 -3.67 21.34
C LYS A 330 13.19 -3.01 20.16
N PRO A 331 13.88 -2.66 19.07
CA PRO A 331 13.21 -2.12 17.89
C PRO A 331 11.99 -3.01 17.63
N PRO A 332 10.79 -2.45 17.38
CA PRO A 332 9.61 -3.25 17.11
C PRO A 332 10.08 -4.32 16.14
N THR A 333 10.01 -5.57 16.60
CA THR A 333 10.40 -6.70 15.76
C THR A 333 9.64 -6.44 14.47
N LYS A 334 10.37 -6.17 13.37
CA LYS A 334 9.79 -5.92 12.04
C LYS A 334 8.56 -6.81 11.99
N PRO A 335 7.32 -6.28 11.85
CA PRO A 335 6.12 -7.11 11.88
C PRO A 335 6.45 -8.29 11.02
N SER A 336 6.60 -9.46 11.64
CA SER A 336 7.39 -10.55 11.07
C SER A 336 6.87 -10.71 9.66
N LEU A 337 7.72 -10.39 8.68
CA LEU A 337 7.39 -10.51 7.26
C LEU A 337 6.54 -11.78 7.16
N PRO A 338 5.29 -11.76 6.66
CA PRO A 338 4.58 -13.01 6.45
C PRO A 338 5.54 -13.85 5.63
N LEU A 339 6.11 -14.85 6.29
CA LEU A 339 7.28 -15.54 5.77
C LEU A 339 6.83 -16.11 4.44
N SER A 340 7.66 -16.00 3.39
CA SER A 340 7.29 -16.64 2.13
C SER A 340 6.89 -18.10 2.43
N PRO A 341 5.87 -18.67 1.78
CA PRO A 341 5.40 -20.01 2.14
C PRO A 341 6.53 -21.07 2.20
N LEU A 342 7.57 -20.91 1.35
CA LEU A 342 8.78 -21.74 1.36
C LEU A 342 9.67 -21.51 2.60
N ALA A 343 9.77 -20.28 3.08
CA ALA A 343 10.48 -19.95 4.31
C ALA A 343 9.72 -20.47 5.55
N GLU A 344 8.38 -20.36 5.56
CA GLU A 344 7.53 -20.99 6.59
C GLU A 344 7.77 -22.51 6.64
N LEU A 345 7.77 -23.17 5.48
CA LEU A 345 8.04 -24.60 5.36
C LEU A 345 9.41 -24.97 5.91
N LYS A 346 10.46 -24.24 5.51
CA LYS A 346 11.84 -24.50 5.97
C LYS A 346 11.94 -24.40 7.49
N ILE A 347 11.37 -23.36 8.10
CA ILE A 347 11.36 -23.18 9.56
C ILE A 347 10.55 -24.28 10.25
N ALA A 348 9.38 -24.64 9.69
CA ALA A 348 8.54 -25.69 10.25
C ALA A 348 9.23 -27.06 10.24
N LEU A 349 10.03 -27.36 9.22
CA LEU A 349 10.80 -28.60 9.11
C LEU A 349 12.00 -28.68 10.07
N MET A 350 12.53 -27.54 10.52
CA MET A 350 13.62 -27.49 11.51
C MET A 350 13.16 -27.81 12.95
N LYS A 351 11.85 -27.86 13.20
CA LYS A 351 11.30 -28.19 14.53
C LYS A 351 11.40 -29.71 14.79
N PRO A 352 11.75 -30.14 16.02
CA PRO A 352 11.95 -31.56 16.35
C PRO A 352 10.69 -32.42 16.14
N ASN A 353 9.50 -31.84 16.27
CA ASN A 353 8.22 -32.53 16.10
C ASN A 353 7.75 -32.65 14.63
N SER A 354 8.59 -32.35 13.63
CA SER A 354 8.23 -32.36 12.20
C SER A 354 8.92 -33.46 11.39
N GLN A 355 9.59 -34.41 12.05
CA GLN A 355 10.43 -35.40 11.36
C GLN A 355 9.65 -36.54 10.70
N GLY A 356 8.39 -36.79 11.08
CA GLY A 356 7.60 -37.88 10.52
C GLY A 356 7.14 -37.61 9.08
N THR A 357 7.13 -38.64 8.24
CA THR A 357 6.68 -38.56 6.82
C THR A 357 5.29 -37.94 6.66
N LYS A 358 4.35 -38.28 7.54
CA LYS A 358 3.00 -37.67 7.53
C LYS A 358 3.04 -36.17 7.81
N GLN A 359 3.83 -35.74 8.78
CA GLN A 359 3.94 -34.31 9.13
C GLN A 359 4.62 -33.51 8.01
N LYS A 360 5.72 -34.03 7.44
CA LYS A 360 6.39 -33.43 6.28
C LYS A 360 5.43 -33.28 5.09
N ALA A 361 4.64 -34.32 4.80
CA ALA A 361 3.63 -34.29 3.74
C ALA A 361 2.53 -33.24 4.01
N ASN A 362 2.03 -33.14 5.24
CA ASN A 362 1.03 -32.12 5.62
C ASN A 362 1.57 -30.69 5.44
N LEU A 363 2.79 -30.44 5.91
CA LEU A 363 3.46 -29.14 5.76
C LEU A 363 3.68 -28.80 4.27
N ALA A 364 4.08 -29.78 3.45
CA ALA A 364 4.22 -29.61 2.02
C ALA A 364 2.88 -29.27 1.35
N LEU A 365 1.80 -29.98 1.67
CA LEU A 365 0.48 -29.70 1.10
C LEU A 365 -0.02 -28.30 1.47
N LYS A 366 0.09 -27.89 2.74
CA LYS A 366 -0.25 -26.53 3.17
C LYS A 366 0.55 -25.47 2.42
N THR A 367 1.83 -25.75 2.16
CA THR A 367 2.70 -24.85 1.40
C THR A 367 2.30 -24.79 -0.07
N ILE A 368 1.96 -25.92 -0.69
CA ILE A 368 1.46 -26.00 -2.08
C ILE A 368 0.21 -25.14 -2.24
N LEU A 369 -0.77 -25.29 -1.35
CA LEU A 369 -2.03 -24.53 -1.43
C LEU A 369 -1.83 -23.01 -1.27
N LYS A 370 -0.78 -22.58 -0.55
CA LYS A 370 -0.42 -21.16 -0.42
C LYS A 370 0.45 -20.64 -1.58
N ALA A 371 1.39 -21.46 -2.06
CA ALA A 371 2.45 -21.05 -2.97
C ALA A 371 2.15 -21.30 -4.45
N ILE A 372 1.20 -22.19 -4.76
CA ILE A 372 0.80 -22.58 -6.11
C ILE A 372 -0.72 -22.38 -6.24
N PRO A 373 -1.20 -21.14 -6.50
CA PRO A 373 -2.64 -20.84 -6.55
C PRO A 373 -3.38 -21.64 -7.62
N ASN A 374 -2.68 -22.07 -8.67
CA ASN A 374 -3.23 -22.86 -9.77
C ASN A 374 -3.43 -24.34 -9.41
N ALA A 375 -2.92 -24.84 -8.27
CA ALA A 375 -3.08 -26.24 -7.85
C ALA A 375 -4.47 -26.48 -7.26
N GLN A 376 -5.49 -26.51 -8.12
CA GLN A 376 -6.90 -26.70 -7.75
C GLN A 376 -7.13 -28.03 -7.04
N HIS A 377 -6.48 -29.10 -7.51
CA HIS A 377 -6.61 -30.42 -6.93
C HIS A 377 -5.24 -31.03 -6.62
N SER A 378 -5.07 -31.57 -5.42
CA SER A 378 -3.79 -32.11 -4.96
C SER A 378 -3.98 -33.38 -4.15
N ILE A 379 -3.11 -34.38 -4.34
CA ILE A 379 -3.03 -35.60 -3.54
C ILE A 379 -1.57 -35.88 -3.21
N LEU A 380 -1.28 -36.20 -1.95
CA LEU A 380 0.02 -36.69 -1.52
C LEU A 380 -0.11 -38.15 -1.10
N PHE A 381 0.78 -39.01 -1.59
CA PHE A 381 0.82 -40.43 -1.25
C PHE A 381 2.06 -40.76 -0.43
N ARG A 382 1.92 -41.73 0.47
CA ARG A 382 3.03 -42.45 1.10
C ARG A 382 3.27 -43.73 0.33
N HIS A 383 4.54 -43.99 0.02
CA HIS A 383 5.01 -45.28 -0.44
C HIS A 383 5.96 -45.89 0.60
N SER A 384 5.62 -47.08 1.08
CA SER A 384 6.36 -47.88 2.08
C SER A 384 6.12 -49.35 1.75
N ASP A 385 7.15 -50.19 1.78
CA ASP A 385 7.01 -51.65 1.63
C ASP A 385 6.24 -52.07 0.35
N ASN A 386 6.57 -51.44 -0.79
CA ASN A 386 5.88 -51.62 -2.08
C ASN A 386 4.37 -51.33 -2.06
N LYS A 387 3.87 -50.63 -1.04
CA LYS A 387 2.48 -50.19 -0.93
C LYS A 387 2.36 -48.68 -1.08
N VAL A 388 1.45 -48.25 -1.96
CA VAL A 388 1.09 -46.84 -2.13
C VAL A 388 -0.24 -46.56 -1.43
N SER A 389 -0.27 -45.53 -0.59
CA SER A 389 -1.49 -45.10 0.11
C SER A 389 -1.63 -43.56 0.11
N PRO A 390 -2.83 -43.01 -0.09
CA PRO A 390 -3.04 -41.56 0.01
C PRO A 390 -2.89 -41.11 1.47
N LEU A 391 -2.15 -40.02 1.69
CA LEU A 391 -1.96 -39.38 3.00
C LEU A 391 -2.88 -38.18 3.18
N TYR A 392 -2.84 -37.24 2.22
CA TYR A 392 -3.59 -35.99 2.26
C TYR A 392 -4.11 -35.65 0.88
N GLN A 393 -5.22 -34.95 0.83
CA GLN A 393 -5.82 -34.47 -0.40
C GLN A 393 -6.42 -33.07 -0.22
N SER A 394 -6.55 -32.34 -1.31
CA SER A 394 -7.30 -31.10 -1.40
C SER A 394 -7.97 -30.99 -2.76
N GLY A 395 -9.18 -30.43 -2.80
CA GLY A 395 -9.99 -30.24 -4.01
C GLY A 395 -10.77 -31.49 -4.48
N TYR A 396 -10.36 -32.71 -4.14
CA TYR A 396 -11.07 -33.93 -4.57
C TYR A 396 -12.15 -34.39 -3.58
N ASN A 397 -13.19 -35.07 -4.09
CA ASN A 397 -14.14 -35.81 -3.25
C ASN A 397 -13.49 -37.11 -2.74
N ILE A 398 -13.54 -37.31 -1.43
CA ILE A 398 -12.92 -38.45 -0.72
C ILE A 398 -13.41 -39.80 -1.25
N GLU A 399 -14.69 -39.92 -1.61
CA GLU A 399 -15.28 -41.17 -2.10
C GLU A 399 -14.68 -41.59 -3.44
N ILE A 400 -14.46 -40.63 -4.34
CA ILE A 400 -13.83 -40.84 -5.65
C ILE A 400 -12.38 -41.32 -5.47
N ILE A 401 -11.64 -40.71 -4.53
CA ILE A 401 -10.25 -41.11 -4.24
C ILE A 401 -10.18 -42.52 -3.64
N LYS A 402 -11.13 -42.89 -2.77
CA LYS A 402 -11.20 -44.25 -2.18
C LYS A 402 -11.55 -45.34 -3.21
N ALA A 403 -12.30 -44.99 -4.26
CA ALA A 403 -12.67 -45.92 -5.33
C ALA A 403 -11.50 -46.29 -6.27
N ILE A 404 -10.42 -45.51 -6.27
CA ILE A 404 -9.24 -45.73 -7.11
C ILE A 404 -8.31 -46.76 -6.44
N LYS A 405 -7.84 -47.74 -7.22
CA LYS A 405 -6.91 -48.76 -6.75
C LYS A 405 -5.46 -48.24 -6.82
N TRP A 406 -5.09 -47.35 -5.91
CA TRP A 406 -3.76 -46.73 -5.86
C TRP A 406 -2.59 -47.71 -5.74
N ASN A 407 -2.83 -48.89 -5.18
CA ASN A 407 -1.83 -49.94 -5.04
C ASN A 407 -1.76 -50.91 -6.24
N ALA A 408 -2.54 -50.67 -7.30
CA ALA A 408 -2.46 -51.47 -8.52
C ALA A 408 -1.12 -51.21 -9.24
N PRO A 409 -0.58 -52.19 -10.00
CA PRO A 409 0.63 -51.99 -10.79
C PRO A 409 0.49 -50.81 -11.74
N SER A 410 1.39 -49.82 -11.61
CA SER A 410 1.45 -48.63 -12.46
C SER A 410 2.91 -48.35 -12.83
N GLY A 411 3.18 -48.24 -14.13
CA GLY A 411 4.53 -47.92 -14.64
C GLY A 411 5.02 -46.56 -14.13
N VAL A 412 4.11 -45.61 -13.96
CA VAL A 412 4.38 -44.27 -13.43
C VAL A 412 4.72 -44.32 -11.95
N PHE A 413 3.89 -44.95 -11.12
CA PHE A 413 4.14 -45.01 -9.67
C PHE A 413 5.38 -45.84 -9.34
N LYS A 414 5.69 -46.87 -10.14
CA LYS A 414 6.93 -47.63 -10.03
C LYS A 414 8.17 -46.76 -10.30
N LYS A 415 8.11 -45.85 -11.28
CA LYS A 415 9.21 -44.89 -11.54
C LYS A 415 9.33 -43.85 -10.42
N LEU A 416 8.19 -43.31 -9.96
CA LEU A 416 8.13 -42.31 -8.88
C LEU A 416 8.62 -42.87 -7.55
N SER A 417 8.42 -44.16 -7.27
CA SER A 417 8.85 -44.80 -6.02
C SER A 417 10.33 -45.17 -5.96
N GLN A 418 11.03 -45.22 -7.10
CA GLN A 418 12.44 -45.62 -7.18
C GLN A 418 13.43 -44.48 -6.93
N LYS A 419 13.13 -43.28 -7.44
CA LYS A 419 14.04 -42.13 -7.33
C LYS A 419 13.27 -40.82 -7.28
N LYS A 420 13.92 -39.80 -6.70
CA LYS A 420 13.43 -38.42 -6.76
C LYS A 420 13.23 -38.01 -8.20
N SER A 421 12.03 -37.55 -8.52
CA SER A 421 11.69 -37.11 -9.87
C SER A 421 10.62 -36.02 -9.81
N ALA A 422 10.55 -35.22 -10.88
CA ALA A 422 9.50 -34.23 -11.08
C ALA A 422 9.22 -34.16 -12.57
N SER A 423 7.94 -34.08 -12.92
CA SER A 423 7.48 -34.04 -14.30
C SER A 423 6.20 -33.20 -14.40
N HIS A 424 6.08 -32.46 -15.50
CA HIS A 424 4.87 -31.74 -15.87
C HIS A 424 4.32 -32.37 -17.15
N LEU A 425 3.10 -32.90 -17.06
CA LEU A 425 2.42 -33.66 -18.10
C LEU A 425 1.18 -32.89 -18.54
N ALA A 426 1.07 -32.60 -19.83
CA ALA A 426 -0.08 -31.94 -20.44
C ALA A 426 -0.22 -32.36 -21.91
N GLY A 427 -1.43 -32.28 -22.45
CA GLY A 427 -1.75 -32.60 -23.84
C GLY A 427 -1.29 -34.00 -24.25
N ALA A 428 -0.59 -34.12 -25.38
CA ALA A 428 -0.14 -35.41 -25.92
C ALA A 428 0.75 -36.21 -24.96
N LYS A 429 1.52 -35.55 -24.06
CA LYS A 429 2.35 -36.24 -23.06
C LYS A 429 1.50 -36.88 -21.97
N LEU A 430 0.41 -36.23 -21.57
CA LEU A 430 -0.52 -36.77 -20.58
C LEU A 430 -1.26 -37.98 -21.16
N ASN A 431 -1.83 -37.85 -22.36
CA ASN A 431 -2.60 -38.92 -23.02
C ASN A 431 -1.81 -40.24 -23.19
N LYS A 432 -0.49 -40.16 -23.44
CA LYS A 432 0.37 -41.35 -23.54
C LYS A 432 0.55 -42.08 -22.22
N ILE A 433 0.47 -41.34 -21.10
CA ILE A 433 0.81 -41.84 -19.77
C ILE A 433 -0.44 -42.22 -18.96
N VAL A 434 -1.63 -41.73 -19.33
CA VAL A 434 -2.90 -42.04 -18.63
C VAL A 434 -3.12 -43.55 -18.45
N ASN A 435 -2.81 -44.36 -19.46
CA ASN A 435 -2.94 -45.82 -19.40
C ASN A 435 -1.90 -46.51 -18.49
N GLU A 436 -0.82 -45.82 -18.11
CA GLU A 436 0.19 -46.31 -17.17
C GLU A 436 -0.07 -45.85 -15.72
N LEU A 437 -1.12 -45.05 -15.47
CA LEU A 437 -1.50 -44.59 -14.14
C LEU A 437 -2.28 -45.69 -13.37
N PRO A 438 -2.44 -45.55 -12.04
CA PRO A 438 -3.17 -46.53 -11.24
C PRO A 438 -4.59 -46.78 -11.73
N HIS A 439 -5.05 -48.03 -11.62
CA HIS A 439 -6.35 -48.46 -12.14
C HIS A 439 -7.51 -47.60 -11.60
N LYS A 440 -8.36 -47.07 -12.51
CA LYS A 440 -9.46 -46.09 -12.29
C LYS A 440 -9.04 -44.65 -11.99
N SER A 441 -7.75 -44.29 -12.07
CA SER A 441 -7.31 -42.90 -11.83
C SER A 441 -7.57 -41.95 -13.01
N ASP A 442 -7.92 -42.48 -14.18
CA ASP A 442 -8.42 -41.73 -15.33
C ASP A 442 -9.70 -40.93 -15.01
N GLN A 443 -10.52 -41.39 -14.06
CA GLN A 443 -11.74 -40.68 -13.64
C GLN A 443 -11.48 -39.31 -12.98
N ILE A 444 -10.24 -39.03 -12.57
CA ILE A 444 -9.84 -37.75 -11.95
C ILE A 444 -8.90 -36.92 -12.84
N ILE A 445 -8.70 -37.32 -14.10
CA ILE A 445 -7.89 -36.60 -15.10
C ILE A 445 -8.73 -36.34 -16.34
N ASP A 446 -8.78 -35.08 -16.77
CA ASP A 446 -9.41 -34.71 -18.05
C ASP A 446 -8.37 -34.60 -19.17
N LYS A 447 -8.80 -34.66 -20.43
CA LYS A 447 -7.94 -34.50 -21.63
C LYS A 447 -7.23 -33.14 -21.66
N ASN A 448 -7.85 -32.13 -21.06
CA ASN A 448 -7.32 -30.76 -20.98
C ASN A 448 -6.58 -30.48 -19.66
N SER A 449 -6.47 -31.47 -18.76
CA SER A 449 -5.79 -31.30 -17.49
C SER A 449 -4.28 -31.10 -17.67
N HIS A 450 -3.71 -30.30 -16.78
CA HIS A 450 -2.28 -30.27 -16.53
C HIS A 450 -2.00 -31.05 -15.24
N LEU A 451 -1.11 -32.03 -15.32
CA LEU A 451 -0.73 -32.88 -14.20
C LEU A 451 0.75 -32.69 -13.87
N MET A 452 1.08 -32.37 -12.63
CA MET A 452 2.44 -32.39 -12.12
C MET A 452 2.60 -33.58 -11.18
N LEU A 453 3.56 -34.43 -11.50
CA LEU A 453 3.95 -35.56 -10.66
C LEU A 453 5.36 -35.34 -10.16
N ALA A 454 5.54 -35.45 -8.85
CA ALA A 454 6.86 -35.42 -8.24
C ALA A 454 6.99 -36.45 -7.13
N SER A 455 8.21 -36.83 -6.79
CA SER A 455 8.48 -37.76 -5.70
C SER A 455 9.78 -37.43 -4.99
N THR A 456 9.85 -37.74 -3.70
CA THR A 456 11.07 -37.60 -2.88
C THR A 456 11.05 -38.56 -1.70
N GLN A 457 12.24 -38.91 -1.23
CA GLN A 457 12.42 -39.73 -0.04
C GLN A 457 12.21 -38.87 1.20
N SER A 458 11.31 -39.25 2.10
CA SER A 458 11.02 -38.48 3.33
C SER A 458 11.70 -39.06 4.57
N SER A 459 12.01 -40.36 4.55
CA SER A 459 12.77 -41.13 5.54
C SER A 459 13.53 -42.27 4.85
N ALA A 460 14.39 -43.01 5.56
CA ALA A 460 15.16 -44.12 4.99
C ALA A 460 14.30 -45.14 4.20
N ASN A 461 13.08 -45.40 4.66
CA ASN A 461 12.21 -46.44 4.08
C ASN A 461 10.91 -45.92 3.46
N GLU A 462 10.68 -44.60 3.46
CA GLU A 462 9.43 -44.01 2.95
C GLU A 462 9.68 -42.94 1.89
N MET A 463 8.83 -42.97 0.86
CA MET A 463 8.76 -41.97 -0.21
C MET A 463 7.42 -41.24 -0.16
N VAL A 464 7.44 -39.95 -0.48
CA VAL A 464 6.23 -39.14 -0.71
C VAL A 464 6.09 -38.86 -2.19
N ILE A 465 4.91 -39.14 -2.74
CA ILE A 465 4.55 -38.86 -4.13
C ILE A 465 3.51 -37.73 -4.15
N PHE A 466 3.74 -36.76 -5.03
CA PHE A 466 2.93 -35.56 -5.22
C PHE A 466 2.16 -35.69 -6.52
N TRP A 467 0.86 -35.43 -6.44
CA TRP A 467 -0.05 -35.35 -7.58
C TRP A 467 -0.76 -34.01 -7.50
N LEU A 468 -0.43 -33.09 -8.41
CA LEU A 468 -1.09 -31.80 -8.53
C LEU A 468 -1.75 -31.71 -9.90
N GLU A 469 -3.05 -31.50 -9.92
CA GLU A 469 -3.85 -31.38 -11.14
C GLU A 469 -4.55 -30.03 -11.16
N THR A 470 -4.67 -29.48 -12.37
CA THR A 470 -5.60 -28.40 -12.64
C THR A 470 -6.07 -28.43 -14.08
N ARG A 471 -7.28 -27.89 -14.29
CA ARG A 471 -7.83 -27.61 -15.61
C ARG A 471 -7.29 -26.30 -16.19
N THR A 472 -6.68 -25.46 -15.36
CA THR A 472 -5.91 -24.29 -15.79
C THR A 472 -4.48 -24.70 -16.10
N LYS A 473 -3.74 -23.92 -16.89
CA LYS A 473 -2.35 -24.23 -17.21
C LYS A 473 -1.43 -23.92 -16.01
N PHE A 474 -0.61 -24.88 -15.58
CA PHE A 474 0.51 -24.59 -14.67
C PHE A 474 1.59 -23.76 -15.37
N SER A 475 2.11 -22.76 -14.67
CA SER A 475 3.25 -21.95 -15.12
C SER A 475 4.59 -22.63 -14.84
N GLU A 476 5.66 -22.16 -15.48
CA GLU A 476 7.02 -22.63 -15.20
C GLU A 476 7.44 -22.32 -13.75
N ASN A 477 6.93 -21.22 -13.20
CA ASN A 477 7.14 -20.86 -11.80
C ASN A 477 6.46 -21.83 -10.82
N ASP A 478 5.25 -22.31 -11.15
CA ASP A 478 4.54 -23.33 -10.36
C ASP A 478 5.36 -24.63 -10.30
N TYR A 479 5.94 -25.03 -11.44
CA TYR A 479 6.84 -26.19 -11.54
C TYR A 479 8.13 -26.05 -10.73
N ASN A 480 8.79 -24.90 -10.84
CA ASN A 480 9.99 -24.63 -10.05
C ASN A 480 9.68 -24.55 -8.55
N THR A 481 8.51 -24.03 -8.17
CA THR A 481 8.05 -23.97 -6.77
C THR A 481 7.79 -25.36 -6.21
N LEU A 482 7.09 -26.24 -6.95
CA LEU A 482 6.91 -27.64 -6.53
C LEU A 482 8.25 -28.36 -6.34
N LYS A 483 9.21 -28.21 -7.26
CA LYS A 483 10.55 -28.81 -7.12
C LYS A 483 11.25 -28.35 -5.85
N LYS A 484 11.14 -27.07 -5.49
CA LYS A 484 11.71 -26.52 -4.24
C LYS A 484 11.04 -27.13 -3.00
N ILE A 485 9.71 -27.22 -2.97
CA ILE A 485 8.94 -27.84 -1.87
C ILE A 485 9.37 -29.31 -1.69
N VAL A 486 9.39 -30.07 -2.78
CA VAL A 486 9.81 -31.49 -2.81
C VAL A 486 11.25 -31.64 -2.33
N SER A 487 12.14 -30.71 -2.69
CA SER A 487 13.53 -30.76 -2.23
C SER A 487 13.67 -30.45 -0.74
N LEU A 488 12.87 -29.55 -0.18
CA LEU A 488 12.95 -29.14 1.23
C LEU A 488 12.56 -30.26 2.20
N ILE A 489 11.61 -31.11 1.82
CA ILE A 489 11.16 -32.23 2.67
C ILE A 489 11.97 -33.51 2.48
N SER A 490 12.90 -33.51 1.52
CA SER A 490 13.76 -34.64 1.21
C SER A 490 14.59 -35.04 2.44
N HIS A 491 14.73 -36.35 2.69
CA HIS A 491 15.59 -36.90 3.73
C HIS A 491 17.07 -36.63 3.43
N THR A 492 17.45 -36.68 2.16
CA THR A 492 18.78 -36.28 1.69
C THR A 492 18.81 -34.77 1.48
N THR A 493 19.23 -34.06 2.52
CA THR A 493 19.85 -32.74 2.42
C THR A 493 21.21 -32.80 3.13
N LEU A 494 22.22 -33.24 2.38
CA LEU A 494 23.56 -32.66 2.41
C LEU A 494 23.79 -32.03 1.04
#